data_AF-A0A0G0NDL0-F1
#
_entry.id   AF-A0A0G0NDL0-F1
#
_cell.length_a   1.000
_cell.length_b   1.000
_cell.length_c   1.000
_cell.angle_alpha   90.00
_cell.angle_beta   90.00
_cell.angle_gamma   90.00
#
_symmetry.space_group_name_H-M   'P 1'
#
loop_
_entity.id
_entity.type
_entity.pdbx_description
1 polymer ?
#
loop_
_entity_poly.entity_id
_entity_poly.type
_entity_poly.pdbx_seq_one_letter_code
_entity_poly.pdbx_strand_id
1 'polypeptide(L)'
;MLKLFVIRKFFPLLMIFVAVLVLYYPSFSVYFSQDDFFEFKVSLTDGSLGQFVNLFGFPSFSERGYAFYRPIFREGLHNLYYSAFGLNVFPMRLLSFLVHFINISLVYFLIEKVTKKKAVAFITAFFFAISTPNVAVLNYLAGGLEVQGATSRHMSWQLLLHYY
;
A
#
# COMPACT_ATOMS: atom_id res chain seq x y z
N MET A 1 -18.72 -11.72 -26.96
CA MET A 1 -17.30 -11.55 -27.34
C MET A 1 -16.51 -10.66 -26.38
N LEU A 2 -16.98 -9.43 -26.09
CA LEU A 2 -16.29 -8.47 -25.19
C LEU A 2 -16.02 -9.04 -23.78
N LYS A 3 -17.00 -9.70 -23.15
CA LYS A 3 -16.84 -10.33 -21.81
C LYS A 3 -15.71 -11.36 -21.76
N LEU A 4 -15.58 -12.22 -22.78
CA LEU A 4 -14.53 -13.25 -22.85
C LEU A 4 -13.12 -12.63 -22.99
N PHE A 5 -13.02 -11.52 -23.71
CA PHE A 5 -11.76 -10.79 -23.88
C PHE A 5 -11.31 -10.12 -22.58
N VAL A 6 -12.24 -9.48 -21.85
CA VAL A 6 -11.95 -8.90 -20.54
C VAL A 6 -11.51 -9.98 -19.55
N ILE A 7 -12.24 -11.10 -19.47
CA ILE A 7 -11.89 -12.22 -18.57
C ILE A 7 -10.47 -12.72 -18.85
N ARG A 8 -10.11 -12.95 -20.13
CA ARG A 8 -8.76 -13.42 -20.50
C ARG A 8 -7.65 -12.42 -20.17
N LYS A 9 -7.95 -11.12 -20.17
CA LYS A 9 -6.97 -10.07 -19.84
C LYS A 9 -6.66 -10.04 -18.35
N PHE A 10 -7.66 -10.22 -17.49
CA PHE A 10 -7.50 -10.15 -16.03
C PHE A 10 -7.23 -11.51 -15.38
N PHE A 11 -7.36 -12.62 -16.11
CA PHE A 11 -7.09 -13.96 -15.58
C PHE A 11 -5.70 -14.12 -14.93
N PRO A 12 -4.58 -13.63 -15.52
CA PRO A 12 -3.27 -13.72 -14.87
C PRO A 12 -3.22 -12.98 -13.53
N LEU A 13 -3.88 -11.81 -13.44
CA LEU A 13 -3.97 -11.04 -12.20
C LEU A 13 -4.82 -11.75 -11.15
N LEU A 14 -5.91 -12.42 -11.55
CA LEU A 14 -6.71 -13.26 -10.65
C LEU A 14 -5.89 -14.41 -10.07
N MET A 15 -5.07 -15.08 -10.89
CA MET A 15 -4.18 -16.14 -10.41
C MET A 15 -3.18 -15.60 -9.37
N ILE A 16 -2.56 -14.45 -9.64
CA ILE A 16 -1.63 -13.83 -8.68
C ILE A 16 -2.39 -13.43 -7.41
N PHE A 17 -3.60 -12.85 -7.54
CA PHE A 17 -4.43 -12.47 -6.40
C PHE A 17 -4.69 -13.66 -5.47
N VAL A 18 -5.15 -14.78 -6.03
CA VAL A 18 -5.45 -15.99 -5.25
C VAL A 18 -4.19 -16.53 -4.59
N ALA A 19 -3.05 -16.56 -5.30
CA ALA A 19 -1.79 -17.01 -4.73
C ALA A 19 -1.34 -16.14 -3.55
N VAL A 20 -1.37 -14.81 -3.71
CA VAL A 20 -1.01 -13.84 -2.67
C VAL A 20 -1.97 -13.91 -1.49
N LEU A 21 -3.27 -14.06 -1.74
CA LEU A 21 -4.28 -14.22 -0.69
C LEU A 21 -4.03 -15.49 0.12
N VAL A 22 -3.77 -16.63 -0.53
CA VAL A 22 -3.48 -17.89 0.17
C VAL A 22 -2.19 -17.79 0.99
N LEU A 23 -1.14 -17.23 0.41
CA LEU A 23 0.16 -17.10 1.08
C LEU A 23 0.13 -16.13 2.27
N TYR A 24 -0.65 -15.06 2.18
CA TYR A 24 -0.66 -13.96 3.18
C TYR A 24 -1.96 -13.84 3.95
N TYR A 25 -2.87 -14.79 3.83
CA TYR A 25 -4.07 -14.87 4.68
C TYR A 25 -3.74 -14.78 6.18
N PRO A 26 -2.67 -15.43 6.71
CA PRO A 26 -2.32 -15.31 8.13
C PRO A 26 -2.02 -13.87 8.57
N SER A 27 -1.48 -13.02 7.68
CA SER A 27 -1.13 -11.63 7.98
C SER A 27 -2.32 -10.76 8.37
N PHE A 28 -3.55 -11.15 7.99
CA PHE A 28 -4.77 -10.45 8.42
C PHE A 28 -5.04 -10.57 9.93
N SER A 29 -4.43 -11.54 10.60
CA SER A 29 -4.60 -11.79 12.04
C SER A 29 -3.46 -11.26 12.90
N VAL A 30 -2.37 -10.78 12.29
CA VAL A 30 -1.18 -10.28 13.00
C VAL A 30 -1.49 -8.93 13.62
N TYR A 31 -1.48 -8.85 14.95
CA TYR A 31 -1.73 -7.62 15.69
C TYR A 31 -0.63 -6.57 15.45
N PHE A 32 -0.90 -5.31 15.83
CA PHE A 32 0.07 -4.22 15.77
C PHE A 32 1.31 -4.53 16.61
N SER A 33 2.48 -4.07 16.16
CA SER A 33 3.75 -4.31 16.84
C SER A 33 4.73 -3.14 16.70
N GLN A 34 5.59 -2.96 17.71
CA GLN A 34 6.70 -1.99 17.71
C GLN A 34 6.26 -0.59 17.24
N ASP A 35 6.82 -0.10 16.12
CA ASP A 35 6.59 1.25 15.62
C ASP A 35 5.15 1.49 15.14
N ASP A 36 4.34 0.45 14.93
CA ASP A 36 2.93 0.62 14.58
C ASP A 36 2.20 1.50 15.62
N PHE A 37 2.53 1.34 16.92
CA PHE A 37 1.96 2.17 17.99
C PHE A 37 2.53 3.59 18.01
N PHE A 38 3.79 3.76 17.59
CA PHE A 38 4.37 5.08 17.44
C PHE A 38 3.62 5.87 16.36
N GLU A 39 3.34 5.24 15.21
CA GLU A 39 2.61 5.89 14.12
C GLU A 39 1.19 6.28 14.52
N PHE A 40 0.49 5.46 15.30
CA PHE A 40 -0.79 5.89 15.88
C PHE A 40 -0.61 7.07 16.84
N LYS A 41 0.32 6.97 17.79
CA LYS A 41 0.52 7.98 18.82
C LYS A 41 0.82 9.37 18.24
N VAL A 42 1.68 9.47 17.22
CA VAL A 42 2.02 10.75 16.57
C VAL A 42 0.88 11.30 15.71
N SER A 43 -0.09 10.45 15.36
CA SER A 43 -1.23 10.79 14.51
C SER A 43 -2.50 11.06 15.31
N LEU A 44 -2.49 10.92 16.64
CA LEU A 44 -3.66 11.18 17.47
C LEU A 44 -3.98 12.68 17.48
N THR A 45 -5.27 13.00 17.32
CA THR A 45 -5.81 14.36 17.45
C THR A 45 -6.95 14.36 18.47
N ASP A 46 -7.41 15.55 18.84
CA ASP A 46 -8.60 15.74 19.68
C ASP A 46 -9.93 15.54 18.93
N GLY A 47 -9.87 15.13 17.66
CA GLY A 47 -11.03 14.99 16.76
C GLY A 47 -11.49 16.30 16.12
N SER A 48 -10.86 17.44 16.43
CA SER A 48 -11.17 18.71 15.77
C SER A 48 -10.56 18.80 14.37
N LEU A 49 -11.26 19.49 13.47
CA LEU A 49 -10.73 19.76 12.12
C LEU A 49 -9.43 20.58 12.17
N GLY A 50 -9.30 21.49 13.15
CA GLY A 50 -8.09 22.30 13.32
C GLY A 50 -6.86 21.43 13.61
N GLN A 51 -6.95 20.50 14.56
CA GLN A 51 -5.84 19.59 14.85
C GLN A 51 -5.57 18.61 13.70
N PHE A 52 -6.61 18.16 12.99
CA PHE A 52 -6.42 17.36 11.79
C PHE A 52 -5.59 18.10 10.73
N VAL A 53 -5.89 19.38 10.47
CA VAL A 53 -5.11 20.20 9.53
C VAL A 53 -3.68 20.44 10.06
N ASN A 54 -3.50 20.57 11.37
CA ASN A 54 -2.16 20.73 11.98
C ASN A 54 -1.23 19.53 11.74
N LEU A 55 -1.76 18.33 11.47
CA LEU A 55 -0.94 17.16 11.10
C LEU A 55 -0.08 17.43 9.84
N PHE A 56 -0.60 18.26 8.93
CA PHE A 56 0.05 18.69 7.68
C PHE A 56 0.92 19.94 7.83
N GLY A 57 1.09 20.45 9.06
CA GLY A 57 2.00 21.55 9.35
C GLY A 57 3.46 21.11 9.40
N PHE A 58 4.38 22.08 9.43
CA PHE A 58 5.83 21.86 9.51
C PHE A 58 6.41 22.27 10.88
N PRO A 59 6.06 21.60 11.98
CA PRO A 59 6.65 21.92 13.27
C PRO A 59 8.11 21.44 13.33
N SER A 60 8.87 22.09 14.20
CA SER A 60 10.29 21.83 14.41
C SER A 60 10.55 20.44 15.01
N PHE A 61 11.76 19.93 14.82
CA PHE A 61 12.20 18.68 15.44
C PHE A 61 12.10 18.72 16.98
N SER A 62 12.38 19.88 17.59
CA SER A 62 12.25 20.10 19.03
C SER A 62 10.82 19.96 19.54
N GLU A 63 9.82 20.22 18.71
CA GLU A 63 8.40 20.13 19.10
C GLU A 63 7.85 18.70 18.91
N ARG A 64 8.27 17.98 17.87
CA ARG A 64 7.77 16.63 17.54
C ARG A 64 8.58 15.49 18.14
N GLY A 65 9.88 15.68 18.38
CA GLY A 65 10.78 14.63 18.89
C GLY A 65 11.10 13.53 17.87
N TYR A 66 10.80 13.72 16.58
CA TYR A 66 11.14 12.80 15.49
C TYR A 66 11.41 13.57 14.19
N ALA A 67 12.29 13.00 13.34
CA ALA A 67 12.86 13.71 12.17
C ALA A 67 12.13 13.46 10.85
N PHE A 68 11.16 12.54 10.82
CA PHE A 68 10.49 12.14 9.58
C PHE A 68 9.20 12.94 9.37
N TYR A 69 9.10 13.63 8.24
CA TYR A 69 7.90 14.35 7.82
C TYR A 69 7.19 13.58 6.70
N ARG A 70 6.04 12.94 7.02
CA ARG A 70 5.27 12.10 6.08
C ARG A 70 3.75 12.33 6.22
N PRO A 71 3.28 13.60 6.21
CA PRO A 71 1.99 14.02 6.74
C PRO A 71 0.76 13.35 6.10
N ILE A 72 0.86 12.94 4.83
CA ILE A 72 -0.23 12.29 4.11
C ILE A 72 -0.33 10.82 4.54
N PHE A 73 0.72 10.06 4.25
CA PHE A 73 0.66 8.61 4.37
C PHE A 73 0.70 8.15 5.83
N ARG A 74 1.45 8.86 6.67
CA ARG A 74 1.65 8.47 8.06
C ARG A 74 0.63 9.17 8.95
N GLU A 75 0.77 10.47 9.16
CA GLU A 75 -0.08 11.22 10.08
C GLU A 75 -1.56 11.20 9.67
N GLY A 76 -1.87 11.61 8.43
CA GLY A 76 -3.24 11.73 7.94
C GLY A 76 -3.97 10.38 7.87
N LEU A 77 -3.38 9.38 7.22
CA LEU A 77 -4.03 8.07 7.09
C LEU A 77 -4.15 7.34 8.43
N HIS A 78 -3.14 7.38 9.30
CA HIS A 78 -3.25 6.73 10.62
C HIS A 78 -4.27 7.43 11.50
N ASN A 79 -4.37 8.77 11.43
CA ASN A 79 -5.41 9.50 12.14
C ASN A 79 -6.82 9.10 11.67
N LEU A 80 -7.05 9.13 10.35
CA LEU A 80 -8.34 8.75 9.75
C LEU A 80 -8.70 7.31 10.10
N TYR A 81 -7.71 6.42 10.03
CA TYR A 81 -7.88 5.02 10.38
C TYR A 81 -8.29 4.86 11.85
N TYR A 82 -7.49 5.42 12.76
CA TYR A 82 -7.70 5.27 14.18
C TYR A 82 -9.02 5.91 14.62
N SER A 83 -9.39 7.05 14.03
CA SER A 83 -10.66 7.72 14.30
C SER A 83 -11.88 6.89 13.85
N ALA A 84 -11.76 6.14 12.75
CA ALA A 84 -12.85 5.33 12.21
C ALA A 84 -12.93 3.91 12.79
N PHE A 85 -11.79 3.28 13.06
CA PHE A 85 -11.70 1.85 13.39
C PHE A 85 -10.95 1.54 14.69
N GLY A 86 -10.38 2.55 15.35
CA GLY A 86 -9.56 2.39 16.54
C GLY A 86 -8.38 1.45 16.32
N LEU A 87 -8.17 0.54 17.28
CA LEU A 87 -7.16 -0.52 17.20
C LEU A 87 -7.70 -1.83 16.60
N ASN A 88 -8.78 -1.78 15.83
CA ASN A 88 -9.12 -2.92 14.98
C ASN A 88 -8.00 -3.09 13.95
N VAL A 89 -7.49 -4.30 13.74
CA VAL A 89 -6.36 -4.57 12.84
C VAL A 89 -6.84 -4.84 11.42
N PHE A 90 -8.02 -5.45 11.28
CA PHE A 90 -8.49 -6.00 10.02
C PHE A 90 -8.60 -4.95 8.91
N PRO A 91 -9.21 -3.75 9.13
CA PRO A 91 -9.31 -2.74 8.09
C PRO A 91 -7.94 -2.26 7.58
N MET A 92 -6.91 -2.15 8.43
CA MET A 92 -5.58 -1.70 8.02
C MET A 92 -4.87 -2.78 7.21
N ARG A 93 -5.00 -4.04 7.63
CA ARG A 93 -4.43 -5.18 6.89
C ARG A 93 -5.08 -5.32 5.52
N LEU A 94 -6.40 -5.14 5.45
CA LEU A 94 -7.13 -5.11 4.19
C LEU A 94 -6.65 -3.98 3.29
N LEU A 95 -6.48 -2.76 3.82
CA LEU A 95 -5.94 -1.64 3.07
C LEU A 95 -4.54 -1.93 2.52
N SER A 96 -3.62 -2.42 3.37
CA SER A 96 -2.27 -2.80 2.96
C SER A 96 -2.27 -3.90 1.87
N PHE A 97 -3.14 -4.90 2.01
CA PHE A 97 -3.30 -5.95 1.01
C PHE A 97 -3.82 -5.40 -0.33
N LEU A 98 -4.82 -4.50 -0.30
CA LEU A 98 -5.35 -3.86 -1.50
C LEU A 98 -4.29 -2.99 -2.19
N VAL A 99 -3.52 -2.22 -1.43
CA VAL A 99 -2.41 -1.41 -1.95
C VAL A 99 -1.33 -2.30 -2.60
N HIS A 100 -0.96 -3.40 -1.93
CA HIS A 100 -0.02 -4.37 -2.49
C HIS A 100 -0.54 -4.97 -3.80
N PHE A 101 -1.83 -5.32 -3.86
CA PHE A 101 -2.43 -5.86 -5.06
C PHE A 101 -2.50 -4.84 -6.21
N ILE A 102 -2.75 -3.56 -5.89
CA ILE A 102 -2.64 -2.48 -6.86
C ILE A 102 -1.21 -2.41 -7.41
N ASN A 103 -0.19 -2.46 -6.55
CA ASN A 103 1.22 -2.47 -6.99
C ASN A 103 1.55 -3.63 -7.93
N ILE A 104 1.13 -4.85 -7.57
CA ILE A 104 1.29 -6.03 -8.41
C ILE A 104 0.65 -5.81 -9.79
N SER A 105 -0.57 -5.29 -9.80
CA SER A 105 -1.30 -4.99 -11.03
C SER A 105 -0.57 -3.93 -11.87
N LEU A 106 -0.03 -2.89 -11.22
CA LEU A 106 0.74 -1.86 -11.89
C LEU A 106 2.03 -2.43 -12.51
N VAL A 107 2.75 -3.29 -11.79
CA VAL A 107 3.95 -3.98 -12.29
C VAL A 107 3.60 -4.86 -13.49
N TYR A 108 2.52 -5.64 -13.41
CA TYR A 108 2.06 -6.46 -14.53
C TYR A 108 1.81 -5.61 -15.79
N PHE A 109 1.00 -4.55 -15.69
CA PHE A 109 0.69 -3.72 -16.84
C PHE A 109 1.90 -2.96 -17.37
N LEU A 110 2.81 -2.53 -16.50
CA LEU A 110 4.04 -1.87 -16.89
C LEU A 110 4.93 -2.81 -17.72
N ILE A 111 5.17 -4.02 -17.22
CA ILE A 111 6.02 -5.00 -17.92
C ILE A 111 5.34 -5.49 -19.20
N GLU A 112 4.02 -5.70 -19.21
CA GLU A 112 3.27 -6.02 -20.43
C GLU A 112 3.42 -4.90 -21.47
N LYS A 113 3.34 -3.64 -21.04
CA LYS A 113 3.47 -2.48 -21.92
C LYS A 113 4.88 -2.34 -22.51
N VAL A 114 5.93 -2.56 -21.72
CA VAL A 114 7.33 -2.44 -22.15
C VAL A 114 7.78 -3.61 -23.00
N THR A 115 7.51 -4.85 -22.55
CA THR A 115 8.04 -6.07 -23.21
C THR A 115 7.13 -6.59 -24.31
N LYS A 116 5.85 -6.18 -24.32
CA LYS A 116 4.78 -6.75 -25.16
C LYS A 116 4.59 -8.27 -24.98
N LYS A 117 5.15 -8.86 -23.92
CA LYS A 117 5.11 -10.31 -23.65
C LYS A 117 4.37 -10.60 -22.34
N LYS A 118 3.16 -11.15 -22.45
CA LYS A 118 2.30 -11.47 -21.28
C LYS A 118 2.93 -12.44 -20.29
N ALA A 119 3.64 -13.45 -20.78
CA ALA A 119 4.33 -14.41 -19.91
C ALA A 119 5.41 -13.73 -19.06
N VAL A 120 6.17 -12.80 -19.64
CA VAL A 120 7.18 -12.03 -18.90
C VAL A 120 6.51 -11.13 -17.86
N ALA A 121 5.44 -10.45 -18.24
CA ALA A 121 4.65 -9.63 -17.31
C ALA A 121 4.11 -10.43 -16.12
N PHE A 122 3.55 -11.62 -16.38
CA PHE A 122 3.04 -12.51 -15.35
C PHE A 122 4.14 -12.98 -14.40
N ILE A 123 5.25 -13.52 -14.94
CA ILE A 123 6.36 -14.03 -14.13
C ILE A 123 6.95 -12.91 -13.26
N THR A 124 7.21 -11.74 -13.84
CA THR A 124 7.76 -10.60 -13.10
C THR A 124 6.80 -10.11 -12.01
N ALA A 125 5.51 -9.96 -12.32
CA ALA A 125 4.52 -9.54 -11.34
C ALA A 125 4.32 -10.58 -10.22
N PHE A 126 4.38 -11.87 -10.54
CA PHE A 126 4.31 -12.95 -9.56
C PHE A 126 5.51 -12.93 -8.61
N PHE A 127 6.74 -12.83 -9.13
CA PHE A 127 7.94 -12.71 -8.29
C PHE A 127 7.93 -11.44 -7.44
N PHE A 128 7.48 -10.32 -8.00
CA PHE A 128 7.26 -9.09 -7.25
C PHE A 128 6.28 -9.31 -6.08
N ALA A 129 5.17 -9.99 -6.36
CA ALA A 129 4.09 -10.25 -5.39
C ALA A 129 4.52 -11.10 -4.19
N ILE A 130 5.42 -12.06 -4.39
CA ILE A 130 5.86 -13.00 -3.34
C ILE A 130 7.22 -12.64 -2.71
N SER A 131 7.93 -11.66 -3.27
CA SER A 131 9.25 -11.28 -2.76
C SER A 131 9.16 -10.74 -1.32
N THR A 132 10.05 -11.22 -0.46
CA THR A 132 10.08 -10.91 0.97
C THR A 132 9.99 -9.40 1.28
N PRO A 133 10.73 -8.50 0.59
CA PRO A 133 10.65 -7.07 0.87
C PRO A 133 9.26 -6.47 0.61
N ASN A 134 8.58 -6.92 -0.45
CA ASN A 134 7.26 -6.41 -0.83
C ASN A 134 6.13 -7.02 0.00
N VAL A 135 6.45 -8.02 0.83
CA VAL A 135 5.50 -8.77 1.66
C VAL A 135 5.65 -8.39 3.13
N ALA A 136 6.85 -7.96 3.55
CA ALA A 136 7.12 -7.48 4.90
C ALA A 136 6.09 -6.41 5.32
N VAL A 137 5.62 -5.60 4.37
CA VAL A 137 4.60 -4.57 4.58
C VAL A 137 3.20 -5.07 4.94
N LEU A 138 2.89 -6.33 4.64
CA LEU A 138 1.62 -6.95 5.08
C LEU A 138 1.67 -7.31 6.56
N ASN A 139 2.87 -7.51 7.12
CA ASN A 139 3.09 -7.89 8.51
C ASN A 139 3.52 -6.70 9.39
N TYR A 140 4.26 -5.73 8.82
CA TYR A 140 4.75 -4.54 9.50
C TYR A 140 4.17 -3.26 8.89
N LEU A 141 3.25 -2.59 9.59
CA LEU A 141 2.47 -1.48 9.02
C LEU A 141 3.26 -0.19 8.92
N ALA A 142 4.14 0.07 9.88
CA ALA A 142 5.11 1.17 9.79
C ALA A 142 5.98 1.07 8.52
N GLY A 143 6.33 -0.15 8.07
CA GLY A 143 6.97 -0.39 6.78
C GLY A 143 6.03 -0.26 5.57
N GLY A 144 4.74 -0.56 5.74
CA GLY A 144 3.71 -0.43 4.70
C GLY A 144 3.46 1.00 4.22
N LEU A 145 3.76 1.99 5.06
CA LEU A 145 3.75 3.41 4.71
C LEU A 145 4.71 3.76 3.57
N GLU A 146 5.87 3.09 3.51
CA GLU A 146 6.86 3.32 2.46
C GLU A 146 6.38 2.75 1.11
N VAL A 147 5.59 1.69 1.15
CA VAL A 147 5.02 1.05 -0.03
C VAL A 147 3.85 1.82 -0.62
N GLN A 148 3.09 2.58 0.17
CA GLN A 148 2.09 3.52 -0.37
C GLN A 148 2.75 4.63 -1.20
N GLY A 149 3.91 5.14 -0.77
CA GLY A 149 4.74 6.03 -1.57
C GLY A 149 5.31 5.35 -2.82
N ALA A 150 5.67 4.07 -2.74
CA ALA A 150 6.07 3.27 -3.90
C ALA A 150 4.92 3.08 -4.91
N THR A 151 3.67 2.92 -4.45
CA THR A 151 2.48 2.89 -5.30
C THR A 151 2.32 4.17 -6.09
N SER A 152 2.43 5.33 -5.43
CA SER A 152 2.37 6.62 -6.11
C SER A 152 3.45 6.73 -7.19
N ARG A 153 4.68 6.27 -6.90
CA ARG A 153 5.78 6.23 -7.87
C ARG A 153 5.46 5.33 -9.08
N HIS A 154 4.91 4.14 -8.87
CA HIS A 154 4.54 3.24 -9.97
C HIS A 154 3.43 3.81 -10.85
N MET A 155 2.43 4.47 -10.26
CA MET A 155 1.39 5.18 -11.02
C MET A 155 2.00 6.31 -11.87
N SER A 156 2.91 7.12 -11.29
CA SER A 156 3.60 8.18 -12.02
C SER A 156 4.37 7.66 -13.24
N TRP A 157 5.04 6.51 -13.11
CA TRP A 157 5.74 5.87 -14.24
C TRP A 157 4.80 5.42 -15.35
N GLN A 158 3.63 4.87 -15.01
CA GLN A 158 2.64 4.48 -16.01
C GLN A 158 2.08 5.68 -16.78
N LEU A 159 1.84 6.79 -16.06
CA LEU A 159 1.41 8.06 -16.65
C LEU A 159 2.46 8.59 -17.61
N LEU A 160 3.73 8.67 -17.21
CA LEU A 160 4.82 9.12 -18.08
C LEU A 160 4.90 8.30 -19.35
N LEU A 161 4.85 6.96 -19.25
CA LEU A 161 4.88 6.09 -20.41
C LEU A 161 3.62 6.17 -21.27
N HIS A 162 2.52 6.79 -20.82
CA HIS A 162 1.33 7.01 -21.66
C HIS A 162 1.52 8.18 -22.63
N TYR A 163 2.40 9.13 -22.30
CA TYR A 163 2.72 10.29 -23.13
C TYR A 163 3.85 10.04 -24.15
N TYR A 164 4.41 8.83 -24.18
CA TYR A 164 5.42 8.36 -25.15
C TYR A 164 4.95 7.08 -25.83
#